data_AF-A0A3B3V7H2-F1
#
_entry.id   AF-A0A3B3V7H2-F1
#
_cell.length_a   1.000
_cell.length_b   1.000
_cell.length_c   1.000
_cell.angle_alpha   90.00
_cell.angle_beta   90.00
_cell.angle_gamma   90.00
#
_symmetry.space_group_name_H-M   'P 1'
#
loop_
_entity.id
_entity.type
_entity.pdbx_description
1 polymer ?
#
loop_
_entity_poly.entity_id
_entity_poly.type
_entity_poly.pdbx_seq_one_letter_code
_entity_poly.pdbx_strand_id
1 'polypeptide(L)'
;MVPRPSSGELWGLHLMPPRILVDCCLPNGDILYAIFFSLCTPSTSPEESCYIFVGVTQEAEREEFYDETRRLCDLRLFHPILKVIEPLGNREEKILNREIGFAIGMPVCEFEMMKDPEVQDFRRSILSVCREAMEEREGGGAHTQALYVYPPNVESSPHLPQHIYSKLDKGRLIVTIWVIMSPSNSKQKYTLKVSHDSLPEQLIAESIRKKSRSMHLSPQQLRLCVQEYQGQYILKGATALRHLRQRQHPGH
;
A
#
# COMPACT_ATOMS: atom_id res chain seq x y z
N MET A 1 -17.42 -8.33 24.28
CA MET A 1 -17.83 -7.12 23.55
C MET A 1 -18.58 -7.55 22.30
N VAL A 2 -19.73 -6.94 22.02
CA VAL A 2 -20.61 -7.43 20.95
C VAL A 2 -20.03 -6.97 19.60
N PRO A 3 -19.61 -7.90 18.72
CA PRO A 3 -19.15 -7.52 17.38
C PRO A 3 -20.29 -6.82 16.62
N ARG A 4 -19.93 -6.09 15.55
CA ARG A 4 -20.88 -5.38 14.70
C ARG A 4 -22.14 -6.22 14.43
N PRO A 5 -23.34 -5.69 14.72
CA PRO A 5 -24.57 -6.44 14.47
C PRO A 5 -24.91 -6.52 12.97
N SER A 6 -24.39 -5.62 12.12
CA SER A 6 -24.52 -5.72 10.66
C SER A 6 -23.44 -4.93 9.89
N SER A 7 -23.31 -5.22 8.59
CA SER A 7 -22.43 -4.48 7.64
C SER A 7 -23.16 -3.39 6.85
N GLY A 8 -24.33 -2.92 7.32
CA GLY A 8 -25.16 -1.95 6.59
C GLY A 8 -24.57 -0.53 6.55
N GLU A 9 -25.06 0.28 5.62
CA GLU A 9 -24.67 1.69 5.48
C GLU A 9 -25.23 2.57 6.61
N LEU A 10 -26.38 2.20 7.19
CA LEU A 10 -27.04 2.88 8.30
C LEU A 10 -27.64 1.82 9.25
N TRP A 11 -27.75 2.09 10.54
CA TRP A 11 -28.34 1.13 11.47
C TRP A 11 -29.75 0.69 11.02
N GLY A 12 -29.96 -0.62 10.91
CA GLY A 12 -31.23 -1.19 10.44
C GLY A 12 -31.48 -1.10 8.92
N LEU A 13 -30.54 -0.52 8.15
CA LEU A 13 -30.62 -0.38 6.69
C LEU A 13 -29.32 -0.84 6.03
N HIS A 14 -29.40 -1.95 5.29
CA HIS A 14 -28.24 -2.46 4.57
C HIS A 14 -27.71 -1.48 3.51
N LEU A 15 -28.61 -0.74 2.84
CA LEU A 15 -28.30 0.28 1.85
C LEU A 15 -29.12 1.54 2.14
N MET A 16 -28.47 2.70 2.11
CA MET A 16 -29.13 3.99 2.16
C MET A 16 -29.94 4.24 0.88
N PRO A 17 -31.08 4.94 0.98
CA PRO A 17 -31.81 5.37 -0.21
C PRO A 17 -30.97 6.37 -1.03
N PRO A 18 -31.24 6.52 -2.35
CA PRO A 18 -30.51 7.47 -3.20
C PRO A 18 -30.58 8.93 -2.72
N ARG A 19 -31.59 9.28 -1.92
CA ARG A 19 -31.72 10.57 -1.23
C ARG A 19 -32.13 10.30 0.21
N ILE A 20 -31.39 10.87 1.16
CA ILE A 20 -31.67 10.80 2.59
C ILE A 20 -31.61 12.20 3.18
N LEU A 21 -32.48 12.48 4.15
CA LEU A 21 -32.41 13.69 4.96
C LEU A 21 -31.41 13.47 6.08
N VAL A 22 -30.52 14.43 6.28
CA VAL A 22 -29.54 14.44 7.36
C VAL A 22 -29.80 15.65 8.24
N ASP A 23 -29.87 15.41 9.54
CA ASP A 23 -29.99 16.48 10.53
C ASP A 23 -28.58 17.01 10.82
N CYS A 24 -28.34 18.28 10.50
CA CYS A 24 -27.06 18.94 10.73
C CYS A 24 -27.17 19.90 11.92
N CYS A 25 -26.57 19.52 13.05
CA CYS A 25 -26.49 20.35 14.25
C CYS A 25 -25.31 21.32 14.12
N LEU A 26 -25.60 22.63 14.07
CA LEU A 26 -24.59 23.69 13.94
C LEU A 26 -24.01 24.10 15.31
N PRO A 27 -22.82 24.75 15.34
CA PRO A 27 -22.18 25.16 16.59
C PRO A 27 -22.98 26.20 17.39
N ASN A 28 -23.82 26.98 16.72
CA ASN A 28 -24.69 28.00 17.31
C ASN A 28 -25.96 27.43 17.97
N GLY A 29 -26.18 26.11 17.89
CA GLY A 29 -27.34 25.42 18.46
C GLY A 29 -28.51 25.22 17.49
N ASP A 30 -28.41 25.69 16.25
CA ASP A 30 -29.43 25.49 15.22
C ASP A 30 -29.34 24.08 14.61
N ILE A 31 -30.48 23.58 14.13
CA ILE A 31 -30.58 22.32 13.37
C ILE A 31 -31.04 22.64 11.95
N LEU A 32 -30.22 22.28 10.98
CA LEU A 32 -30.55 22.36 9.55
C LEU A 32 -30.88 20.97 9.01
N TYR A 33 -32.03 20.86 8.34
CA TYR A 33 -32.39 19.65 7.60
C TYR A 33 -31.86 19.77 6.17
N ALA A 34 -30.86 18.95 5.82
CA ALA A 34 -30.26 19.00 4.50
C ALA A 34 -30.45 17.67 3.76
N ILE A 35 -30.81 17.75 2.48
CA ILE A 35 -30.54 16.66 1.54
C ILE A 35 -29.05 16.79 1.21
N PHE A 36 -28.23 15.86 1.69
CA PHE A 36 -26.76 15.96 1.75
C PHE A 36 -26.06 16.35 0.43
N PHE A 37 -26.72 16.16 -0.72
CA PHE A 37 -26.24 16.65 -2.02
C PHE A 37 -25.91 18.16 -2.02
N SER A 38 -26.50 18.96 -1.12
CA SER A 38 -26.28 20.42 -1.04
C SER A 38 -25.25 20.86 0.01
N LEU A 39 -24.76 19.97 0.89
CA LEU A 39 -23.73 20.29 1.91
C LEU A 39 -22.30 20.10 1.39
N CYS A 40 -22.13 19.35 0.31
CA CYS A 40 -20.83 19.07 -0.31
C CYS A 40 -20.47 20.02 -1.46
N THR A 41 -21.17 21.15 -1.66
CA THR A 41 -20.63 22.20 -2.51
C THR A 41 -19.51 22.88 -1.74
N PRO A 42 -18.23 22.73 -2.14
CA PRO A 42 -17.14 23.41 -1.46
C PRO A 42 -17.35 24.91 -1.63
N SER A 43 -17.72 25.59 -0.54
CA SER A 43 -17.66 27.04 -0.53
C SER A 43 -16.20 27.40 -0.57
N THR A 44 -15.82 28.24 -1.52
CA THR A 44 -14.48 28.83 -1.65
C THR A 44 -14.16 29.83 -0.51
N SER A 45 -14.69 29.63 0.69
CA SER A 45 -14.50 30.52 1.84
C SER A 45 -13.48 29.90 2.83
N PRO A 46 -12.44 30.64 3.24
CA PRO A 46 -11.47 30.14 4.22
C PRO A 46 -12.04 29.95 5.63
N GLU A 47 -13.27 30.39 5.90
CA GLU A 47 -13.93 30.27 7.22
C GLU A 47 -14.55 28.88 7.46
N GLU A 48 -14.84 28.11 6.40
CA GLU A 48 -15.41 26.75 6.51
C GLU A 48 -14.34 25.67 6.76
N SER A 49 -13.06 25.98 6.53
CA SER A 49 -11.94 25.08 6.83
C SER A 49 -11.67 24.88 8.34
N CYS A 50 -12.45 25.54 9.20
CA CYS A 50 -12.33 25.48 10.67
C CYS A 50 -13.29 24.48 11.31
N TYR A 51 -14.12 23.77 10.54
CA TYR A 51 -15.12 22.87 11.08
C TYR A 51 -15.01 21.46 10.51
N ILE A 52 -15.39 20.48 11.32
CA ILE A 52 -15.51 19.07 10.94
C ILE A 52 -16.88 18.54 11.34
N PHE A 53 -17.29 17.45 10.68
CA PHE A 53 -18.47 16.72 11.09
C PHE A 53 -18.16 15.69 12.16
N VAL A 54 -19.12 15.47 13.04
CA VAL A 54 -19.12 14.41 14.05
C VAL A 54 -20.44 13.66 13.99
N GLY A 55 -20.38 12.35 14.05
CA GLY A 55 -21.57 11.50 14.08
C GLY A 55 -21.46 10.42 15.13
N VAL A 56 -22.57 9.72 15.37
CA VAL A 56 -22.57 8.49 16.13
C VAL A 56 -22.57 7.32 15.15
N THR A 57 -21.61 6.41 15.26
CA THR A 57 -21.47 5.25 14.39
C THR A 57 -22.30 4.07 14.88
N GLN A 58 -22.49 3.06 14.02
CA GLN A 58 -23.10 1.78 14.41
C GLN A 58 -22.34 1.01 15.50
N GLU A 59 -21.10 1.40 15.79
CA GLU A 59 -20.29 0.85 16.89
C GLU A 59 -20.57 1.58 18.23
N ALA A 60 -21.58 2.45 18.25
CA ALA A 60 -21.95 3.30 19.40
C ALA A 60 -20.86 4.31 19.79
N GLU A 61 -20.05 4.72 18.81
CA GLU A 61 -18.96 5.66 19.01
C GLU A 61 -19.27 7.05 18.47
N ARG A 62 -18.78 8.07 19.18
CA ARG A 62 -18.74 9.43 18.67
C ARG A 62 -17.50 9.60 17.78
N GLU A 63 -17.70 9.57 16.47
CA GLU A 63 -16.63 9.66 15.48
C GLU A 63 -16.54 11.06 14.87
N GLU A 64 -15.31 11.57 14.78
CA GLU A 64 -14.98 12.83 14.10
C GLU A 64 -14.48 12.55 12.67
N PHE A 65 -15.13 13.15 11.68
CA PHE A 65 -14.89 12.88 10.26
C PHE A 65 -13.95 13.94 9.65
N TYR A 66 -12.66 13.64 9.66
CA TYR A 66 -11.60 14.51 9.12
C TYR A 66 -11.34 14.37 7.61
N ASP A 67 -11.75 13.24 7.04
CA ASP A 67 -11.66 12.97 5.60
C ASP A 67 -13.00 13.30 4.94
N GLU A 68 -13.10 14.53 4.45
CA GLU A 68 -14.27 15.07 3.75
C GLU A 68 -14.51 14.42 2.38
N THR A 69 -13.55 13.63 1.86
CA THR A 69 -13.73 12.91 0.59
C THR A 69 -14.63 11.67 0.74
N ARG A 70 -14.86 11.22 1.99
CA ARG A 70 -15.72 10.06 2.27
C ARG A 70 -17.18 10.37 1.98
N ARG A 71 -17.85 9.41 1.36
CA ARG A 71 -19.29 9.50 1.09
C ARG A 71 -20.09 9.22 2.36
N LEU A 72 -21.28 9.81 2.46
CA LEU A 72 -22.20 9.62 3.60
C LEU A 72 -22.50 8.15 3.91
N CYS A 73 -22.74 7.33 2.88
CA CYS A 73 -23.01 5.89 3.04
C CYS A 73 -21.80 5.09 3.56
N ASP A 74 -20.59 5.61 3.39
CA ASP A 74 -19.37 4.99 3.91
C ASP A 74 -19.11 5.37 5.39
N LEU A 75 -19.85 6.34 5.95
CA LEU A 75 -19.68 6.83 7.34
C LEU A 75 -20.23 5.87 8.40
N ARG A 76 -21.07 4.90 8.03
CA ARG A 76 -21.65 3.90 8.94
C ARG A 76 -22.32 4.52 10.16
N LEU A 77 -23.11 5.55 9.92
CA LEU A 77 -23.83 6.23 10.98
C LEU A 77 -24.85 5.28 11.64
N PHE A 78 -25.10 5.48 12.94
CA PHE A 78 -26.21 4.88 13.66
C PHE A 78 -27.54 5.58 13.32
N HIS A 79 -27.49 6.90 13.17
CA HIS A 79 -28.61 7.72 12.72
C HIS A 79 -28.09 8.79 11.76
N PRO A 80 -28.86 9.26 10.76
CA PRO A 80 -28.42 10.26 9.80
C PRO A 80 -28.38 11.66 10.44
N ILE A 81 -27.54 11.81 11.47
CA ILE A 81 -27.33 13.04 12.23
C ILE A 81 -25.84 13.33 12.21
N LEU A 82 -25.49 14.57 11.83
CA LEU A 82 -24.13 15.09 11.88
C LEU A 82 -24.11 16.37 12.70
N LYS A 83 -23.11 16.51 13.56
CA LYS A 83 -22.82 17.73 14.31
C LYS A 83 -21.59 18.41 13.74
N VAL A 84 -21.68 19.69 13.48
CA VAL A 84 -20.55 20.54 13.08
C VAL A 84 -19.82 21.00 14.35
N ILE A 85 -18.51 20.79 14.42
CA ILE A 85 -17.67 21.25 15.54
C ILE A 85 -16.35 21.83 15.01
N GLU A 86 -15.68 22.63 15.84
CA GLU A 86 -14.27 22.95 15.61
C GLU A 86 -13.40 21.71 15.95
N PRO A 87 -12.42 21.35 15.10
CA PRO A 87 -11.55 20.20 15.34
C PRO A 87 -10.67 20.46 16.56
N LEU A 88 -10.69 19.54 17.52
CA LEU A 88 -9.79 19.58 18.68
C LEU A 88 -8.63 18.61 18.49
N GLY A 89 -7.42 18.98 18.92
CA GLY A 89 -6.25 18.09 18.88
C GLY A 89 -5.61 17.95 17.49
N ASN A 90 -4.70 16.98 17.35
CA ASN A 90 -3.92 16.79 16.12
C ASN A 90 -4.73 16.03 15.06
N ARG A 91 -4.95 16.66 13.89
CA ARG A 91 -5.69 16.08 12.76
C ARG A 91 -5.01 14.83 12.19
N GLU A 92 -3.70 14.84 11.98
CA GLU A 92 -2.96 13.72 11.38
C GLU A 92 -3.02 12.49 12.27
N GLU A 93 -2.85 12.68 13.58
CA GLU A 93 -2.94 11.62 14.58
C GLU A 93 -4.33 10.98 14.62
N LYS A 94 -5.38 11.80 14.55
CA LYS A 94 -6.77 11.31 14.57
C LYS A 94 -7.14 10.53 13.30
N ILE A 95 -6.66 10.97 12.13
CA ILE A 95 -6.82 10.22 10.88
C ILE A 95 -6.11 8.87 10.99
N LEU A 96 -4.86 8.85 11.46
CA LEU A 96 -4.08 7.62 11.62
C LEU A 96 -4.73 6.65 12.62
N ASN A 97 -5.17 7.13 13.78
CA ASN A 97 -5.84 6.31 14.80
C ASN A 97 -7.13 5.68 14.26
N ARG A 98 -7.87 6.41 13.42
CA ARG A 98 -9.06 5.90 12.76
C ARG A 98 -8.73 4.81 11.73
N GLU A 99 -7.70 4.97 10.91
CA GLU A 99 -7.26 3.95 9.94
C GLU A 99 -6.77 2.68 10.65
N ILE A 100 -5.99 2.83 11.72
CA ILE A 100 -5.56 1.73 12.59
C ILE A 100 -6.77 1.02 13.19
N GLY A 101 -7.70 1.78 13.79
CA GLY A 101 -8.87 1.20 14.44
C GLY A 101 -9.78 0.47 13.46
N PHE A 102 -9.94 0.99 12.24
CA PHE A 102 -10.67 0.32 11.18
C PHE A 102 -10.02 -1.01 10.76
N ALA A 103 -8.69 -1.03 10.62
CA ALA A 103 -7.94 -2.22 10.23
C ALA A 103 -7.99 -3.32 11.32
N ILE A 104 -7.94 -2.92 12.59
CA ILE A 104 -8.06 -3.83 13.74
C ILE A 104 -9.52 -4.24 13.97
N GLY A 105 -10.48 -3.41 13.54
CA GLY A 105 -11.89 -3.56 13.85
C GLY A 105 -12.26 -3.14 15.28
N MET A 106 -11.39 -2.34 15.91
CA MET A 106 -11.58 -1.81 17.27
C MET A 106 -10.98 -0.39 17.35
N PRO A 107 -11.70 0.57 17.93
CA PRO A 107 -11.24 1.95 18.15
C PRO A 107 -9.96 2.02 19.00
N VAL A 108 -9.02 2.90 18.62
CA VAL A 108 -7.73 3.03 19.35
C VAL A 108 -7.91 3.59 20.76
N CYS A 109 -8.92 4.45 20.98
CA CYS A 109 -9.22 5.04 22.29
C CYS A 109 -9.63 4.00 23.35
N GLU A 110 -10.16 2.83 22.95
CA GLU A 110 -10.45 1.74 23.90
C GLU A 110 -9.18 1.27 24.62
N PHE A 111 -8.05 1.23 23.91
CA PHE A 111 -6.76 0.88 24.51
C PHE A 111 -6.22 1.96 25.46
N GLU A 112 -6.63 3.22 25.28
CA GLU A 112 -6.26 4.33 26.16
C GLU A 112 -7.04 4.29 27.48
N MET A 113 -8.28 3.82 27.44
CA MET A 113 -9.13 3.70 28.64
C MET A 113 -8.78 2.49 29.52
N MET A 114 -7.95 1.56 29.02
CA MET A 114 -7.51 0.39 29.79
C MET A 114 -6.57 0.78 30.95
N LYS A 115 -6.94 0.38 32.16
CA LYS A 115 -6.20 0.68 33.40
C LYS A 115 -5.09 -0.31 33.74
N ASP A 116 -4.97 -1.38 32.97
CA ASP A 116 -3.96 -2.42 33.21
C ASP A 116 -2.55 -1.88 32.91
N PRO A 117 -1.62 -1.86 33.89
CA PRO A 117 -0.27 -1.36 33.69
C PRO A 117 0.51 -2.18 32.67
N GLU A 118 0.30 -3.49 32.59
CA GLU A 118 0.99 -4.37 31.62
C GLU A 118 0.62 -3.96 30.18
N VAL A 119 -0.65 -3.66 29.94
CA VAL A 119 -1.14 -3.18 28.64
C VAL A 119 -0.48 -1.85 28.27
N GLN A 120 -0.43 -0.89 29.21
CA GLN A 120 0.16 0.41 28.93
C GLN A 120 1.69 0.34 28.75
N ASP A 121 2.37 -0.53 29.49
CA ASP A 121 3.81 -0.80 29.32
C ASP A 121 4.10 -1.44 27.96
N PHE A 122 3.31 -2.45 27.57
CA PHE A 122 3.45 -3.07 26.24
C PHE A 122 3.28 -2.06 25.11
N ARG A 123 2.24 -1.21 25.17
CA ARG A 123 1.97 -0.18 24.16
C ARG A 123 3.15 0.79 23.99
N ARG A 124 3.86 1.12 25.07
CA ARG A 124 5.07 1.96 25.01
C ARG A 124 6.27 1.19 24.49
N SER A 125 6.54 0.02 25.05
CA SER A 125 7.76 -0.74 24.78
C SER A 125 7.81 -1.28 23.35
N ILE A 126 6.68 -1.71 22.78
CA ILE A 126 6.65 -2.28 21.42
C ILE A 126 7.06 -1.28 20.33
N LEU A 127 6.98 0.03 20.62
CA LEU A 127 7.40 1.07 19.67
C LEU A 127 8.90 1.04 19.36
N SER A 128 9.74 0.44 20.23
CA SER A 128 11.17 0.23 19.90
C SER A 128 11.33 -0.74 18.74
N VAL A 129 10.58 -1.84 18.72
CA VAL A 129 10.59 -2.82 17.63
C VAL A 129 10.10 -2.18 16.33
N CYS A 130 9.04 -1.37 16.39
CA CYS A 130 8.54 -0.63 15.23
C CYS A 130 9.60 0.35 14.67
N ARG A 131 10.33 1.04 15.55
CA ARG A 131 11.42 1.95 15.18
C ARG A 131 12.57 1.20 14.52
N GLU A 132 13.07 0.14 15.14
CA GLU A 132 14.16 -0.67 14.60
C GLU A 132 13.81 -1.22 13.19
N ALA A 133 12.60 -1.74 13.03
CA ALA A 133 12.13 -2.22 11.72
C ALA A 133 11.98 -1.08 10.69
N MET A 134 11.61 0.13 11.10
CA MET A 134 11.57 1.30 10.21
C MET A 134 12.99 1.70 9.78
N GLU A 135 13.93 1.80 10.71
CA GLU A 135 15.32 2.16 10.46
C GLU A 135 16.00 1.16 9.51
N GLU A 136 15.76 -0.15 9.67
CA GLU A 136 16.27 -1.18 8.75
C GLU A 136 15.74 -0.99 7.32
N ARG A 137 14.45 -0.65 7.18
CA ARG A 137 13.83 -0.42 5.87
C ARG A 137 14.35 0.84 5.18
N GLU A 138 14.66 1.88 5.95
CA GLU A 138 15.15 3.16 5.44
C GLU A 138 16.66 3.18 5.20
N GLY A 139 17.43 2.37 5.92
CA GLY A 139 18.90 2.39 5.92
C GLY A 139 19.57 2.18 4.56
N GLY A 140 18.94 1.45 3.63
CA GLY A 140 19.43 1.26 2.26
C GLY A 140 18.69 2.06 1.18
N GLY A 141 17.91 3.07 1.59
CA GLY A 141 17.14 3.94 0.70
C GLY A 141 16.11 3.21 -0.15
N ALA A 142 15.93 3.66 -1.40
CA ALA A 142 14.93 3.09 -2.31
C ALA A 142 15.08 1.57 -2.54
N HIS A 143 16.30 1.03 -2.40
CA HIS A 143 16.53 -0.40 -2.60
C HIS A 143 15.92 -1.25 -1.48
N THR A 144 16.17 -0.92 -0.23
CA THR A 144 15.63 -1.65 0.94
C THR A 144 14.13 -1.43 1.08
N GLN A 145 13.65 -0.23 0.81
CA GLN A 145 12.21 0.04 0.70
C GLN A 145 11.54 -0.86 -0.35
N ALA A 146 12.17 -1.02 -1.53
CA ALA A 146 11.64 -1.91 -2.56
C ALA A 146 11.67 -3.39 -2.14
N LEU A 147 12.69 -3.83 -1.38
CA LEU A 147 12.75 -5.20 -0.85
C LEU A 147 11.69 -5.47 0.21
N TYR A 148 11.33 -4.46 1.02
CA TYR A 148 10.23 -4.56 1.98
C TYR A 148 8.87 -4.70 1.27
N VAL A 149 8.61 -3.88 0.25
CA VAL A 149 7.34 -3.92 -0.49
C VAL A 149 7.26 -5.15 -1.42
N TYR A 150 8.40 -5.56 -1.99
CA TYR A 150 8.49 -6.65 -2.97
C TYR A 150 9.58 -7.66 -2.59
N PRO A 151 9.40 -8.41 -1.48
CA PRO A 151 10.38 -9.39 -1.06
C PRO A 151 10.56 -10.48 -2.12
N PRO A 152 11.80 -10.95 -2.39
CA PRO A 152 12.03 -12.05 -3.31
C PRO A 152 11.34 -13.32 -2.82
N ASN A 153 10.40 -13.84 -3.61
CA ASN A 153 9.77 -15.12 -3.33
C ASN A 153 10.66 -16.24 -3.87
N VAL A 154 11.54 -16.74 -3.00
CA VAL A 154 12.56 -17.76 -3.32
C VAL A 154 12.35 -19.01 -2.48
N GLU A 155 12.71 -20.16 -3.04
CA GLU A 155 12.74 -21.42 -2.30
C GLU A 155 13.87 -21.41 -1.27
N SER A 156 13.73 -22.19 -0.20
CA SER A 156 14.71 -22.25 0.89
C SER A 156 16.07 -22.83 0.48
N SER A 157 16.12 -23.60 -0.62
CA SER A 157 17.36 -24.20 -1.13
C SER A 157 17.59 -23.84 -2.60
N PRO A 158 18.82 -23.48 -2.98
CA PRO A 158 19.18 -23.28 -4.38
C PRO A 158 19.33 -24.60 -5.15
N HIS A 159 19.38 -25.74 -4.46
CA HIS A 159 19.57 -27.04 -5.10
C HIS A 159 18.27 -27.55 -5.70
N LEU A 160 18.28 -27.80 -7.01
CA LEU A 160 17.16 -28.44 -7.68
C LEU A 160 17.11 -29.94 -7.38
N PRO A 161 15.95 -30.48 -6.94
CA PRO A 161 15.73 -31.91 -6.90
C PRO A 161 16.00 -32.57 -8.26
N GLN A 162 16.57 -33.78 -8.23
CA GLN A 162 17.00 -34.49 -9.45
C GLN A 162 15.88 -34.63 -10.49
N HIS A 163 14.64 -34.87 -10.06
CA HIS A 163 13.49 -35.01 -10.95
C HIS A 163 13.08 -33.70 -11.67
N ILE A 164 13.47 -32.54 -11.13
CA ILE A 164 13.30 -31.23 -11.78
C ILE A 164 14.48 -30.97 -12.69
N TYR A 165 15.70 -31.16 -12.19
CA TYR A 165 16.93 -30.95 -12.97
C TYR A 165 16.92 -31.80 -14.26
N SER A 166 16.45 -33.04 -14.18
CA SER A 166 16.35 -33.96 -15.32
C SER A 166 15.38 -33.48 -16.41
N LYS A 167 14.50 -32.51 -16.12
CA LYS A 167 13.61 -31.87 -17.12
C LYS A 167 14.27 -30.71 -17.85
N LEU A 168 15.45 -30.27 -17.40
CA LEU A 168 16.21 -29.18 -18.03
C LEU A 168 17.05 -29.71 -19.19
N ASP A 169 17.12 -28.96 -20.28
CA ASP A 169 18.03 -29.26 -21.38
C ASP A 169 19.46 -28.83 -21.02
N LYS A 170 20.27 -29.81 -20.55
CA LYS A 170 21.65 -29.60 -20.10
C LYS A 170 21.77 -28.50 -19.03
N GLY A 171 20.83 -28.49 -18.08
CA GLY A 171 20.79 -27.52 -16.99
C GLY A 171 20.39 -26.10 -17.42
N ARG A 172 19.82 -25.91 -18.61
CA ARG A 172 19.44 -24.60 -19.14
C ARG A 172 17.92 -24.39 -19.19
N LEU A 173 17.53 -23.12 -19.03
CA LEU A 173 16.17 -22.62 -19.15
C LEU A 173 16.03 -21.74 -20.38
N ILE A 174 14.86 -21.78 -21.01
CA ILE A 174 14.47 -20.83 -22.05
C ILE A 174 13.59 -19.78 -21.39
N VAL A 175 14.11 -18.56 -21.26
CA VAL A 175 13.44 -17.42 -20.62
C VAL A 175 13.03 -16.42 -21.69
N THR A 176 11.80 -15.91 -21.61
CA THR A 176 11.33 -14.83 -22.48
C THR A 176 11.27 -13.53 -21.70
N ILE A 177 12.01 -12.52 -22.15
CA ILE A 177 12.05 -11.18 -21.55
C ILE A 177 11.31 -10.21 -22.47
N TRP A 178 10.45 -9.40 -21.88
CA TRP A 178 9.66 -8.38 -22.57
C TRP A 178 10.16 -6.99 -22.17
N VAL A 179 10.40 -6.14 -23.16
CA VAL A 179 10.79 -4.74 -22.96
C VAL A 179 9.71 -3.86 -23.56
N ILE A 180 9.19 -2.92 -22.78
CA ILE A 180 8.22 -1.93 -23.23
C ILE A 180 9.00 -0.72 -23.73
N MET A 181 8.75 -0.29 -24.97
CA MET A 181 9.39 0.87 -25.56
C MET A 181 8.49 2.11 -25.44
N SER A 182 8.98 3.15 -24.78
CA SER A 182 8.36 4.47 -24.78
C SER A 182 8.79 5.29 -26.01
N PRO A 183 7.93 6.14 -26.58
CA PRO A 183 6.56 6.47 -26.14
C PRO A 183 5.47 5.54 -26.72
N SER A 184 5.80 4.63 -27.65
CA SER A 184 4.80 3.83 -28.38
C SER A 184 4.12 2.74 -27.55
N ASN A 185 4.59 2.46 -26.33
CA ASN A 185 4.20 1.32 -25.50
C ASN A 185 4.28 -0.04 -26.23
N SER A 186 5.05 -0.11 -27.32
CA SER A 186 5.25 -1.35 -28.07
C SER A 186 6.10 -2.33 -27.25
N LYS A 187 5.76 -3.61 -27.33
CA LYS A 187 6.45 -4.67 -26.60
C LYS A 187 7.43 -5.39 -27.51
N GLN A 188 8.71 -5.36 -27.16
CA GLN A 188 9.75 -6.17 -27.79
C GLN A 188 10.04 -7.41 -26.96
N LYS A 189 10.23 -8.54 -27.63
CA LYS A 189 10.45 -9.86 -27.01
C LYS A 189 11.86 -10.34 -27.27
N TYR A 190 12.55 -10.78 -26.22
CA TYR A 190 13.86 -11.42 -26.28
C TYR A 190 13.81 -12.80 -25.61
N THR A 191 13.94 -13.87 -26.40
CA THR A 191 14.06 -15.23 -25.87
C THR A 191 15.52 -15.58 -25.61
N LEU A 192 15.88 -15.91 -24.38
CA LEU A 192 17.24 -16.27 -23.97
C LEU A 192 17.28 -17.75 -23.56
N LYS A 193 18.41 -18.42 -23.83
CA LYS A 193 18.70 -19.75 -23.29
C LYS A 193 19.86 -19.60 -22.30
N VAL A 194 19.56 -19.68 -21.00
CA VAL A 194 20.51 -19.41 -19.91
C VAL A 194 20.62 -20.59 -18.96
N SER A 195 21.62 -20.59 -18.09
CA SER A 195 21.71 -21.61 -17.03
C SER A 195 20.61 -21.40 -15.99
N HIS A 196 20.13 -22.48 -15.38
CA HIS A 196 19.05 -22.42 -14.39
C HIS A 196 19.42 -21.67 -13.10
N ASP A 197 20.71 -21.59 -12.79
CA ASP A 197 21.33 -20.89 -11.65
C ASP A 197 21.75 -19.45 -11.99
N SER A 198 21.38 -18.95 -13.18
CA SER A 198 21.73 -17.58 -13.59
C SER A 198 21.01 -16.54 -12.74
N LEU A 199 21.76 -15.55 -12.27
CA LEU A 199 21.23 -14.44 -11.46
C LEU A 199 20.40 -13.47 -12.32
N PRO A 200 19.44 -12.73 -11.72
CA PRO A 200 18.65 -11.72 -12.44
C PRO A 200 19.49 -10.68 -13.19
N GLU A 201 20.60 -10.23 -12.59
CA GLU A 201 21.50 -9.28 -13.24
C GLU A 201 22.19 -9.86 -14.49
N GLN A 202 22.48 -11.17 -14.50
CA GLN A 202 23.04 -11.85 -15.67
C GLN A 202 22.01 -11.98 -16.79
N LEU A 203 20.74 -12.23 -16.46
CA LEU A 203 19.63 -12.23 -17.42
C LEU A 203 19.43 -10.86 -18.06
N ILE A 204 19.55 -9.78 -17.28
CA ILE A 204 19.50 -8.40 -17.78
C ILE A 204 20.68 -8.15 -18.73
N ALA A 205 21.89 -8.52 -18.34
CA ALA A 205 23.08 -8.39 -19.17
C ALA A 205 22.93 -9.14 -20.52
N GLU A 206 22.45 -10.38 -20.51
CA GLU A 206 22.18 -11.15 -21.73
C GLU A 206 21.08 -10.52 -22.61
N SER A 207 20.07 -9.90 -22.01
CA SER A 207 19.04 -9.16 -22.73
C SER A 207 19.60 -7.94 -23.45
N ILE A 208 20.43 -7.16 -22.76
CA ILE A 208 21.13 -6.00 -23.33
C ILE A 208 22.03 -6.47 -24.48
N ARG A 209 22.83 -7.51 -24.26
CA ARG A 209 23.67 -8.10 -25.32
C ARG A 209 22.87 -8.51 -26.53
N LYS A 210 21.71 -9.14 -26.34
CA LYS A 210 20.83 -9.57 -27.45
C LYS A 210 20.22 -8.39 -28.19
N LYS A 211 19.79 -7.34 -27.48
CA LYS A 211 19.26 -6.10 -28.05
C LYS A 211 20.32 -5.36 -28.87
N SER A 212 21.55 -5.27 -28.37
CA SER A 212 22.64 -4.51 -29.01
C SER A 212 23.24 -5.20 -30.24
N ARG A 213 22.85 -6.44 -30.57
CA ARG A 213 23.35 -7.13 -31.79
C ARG A 213 23.02 -6.38 -33.07
N SER A 214 21.90 -5.66 -33.12
CA SER A 214 21.52 -4.85 -34.28
C SER A 214 22.21 -3.47 -34.31
N MET A 215 23.01 -3.13 -33.29
CA MET A 215 23.63 -1.81 -33.14
C MET A 215 25.10 -1.77 -33.60
N HIS A 216 25.65 -2.88 -34.11
CA HIS A 216 27.03 -2.99 -34.63
C HIS A 216 28.12 -2.45 -33.68
N LEU A 217 27.92 -2.60 -32.36
CA LEU A 217 28.89 -2.17 -31.36
C LEU A 217 30.15 -3.05 -31.37
N SER A 218 31.31 -2.44 -31.14
CA SER A 218 32.55 -3.19 -30.89
C SER A 218 32.44 -3.99 -29.58
N PRO A 219 33.26 -5.04 -29.37
CA PRO A 219 33.26 -5.80 -28.13
C PRO A 219 33.51 -4.95 -26.87
N GLN A 220 34.33 -3.91 -26.99
CA GLN A 220 34.61 -2.98 -25.89
C GLN A 220 33.40 -2.08 -25.60
N GLN A 221 32.79 -1.51 -26.65
CA GLN A 221 31.58 -0.69 -26.51
C GLN A 221 30.41 -1.50 -25.92
N LEU A 222 30.25 -2.75 -26.35
CA LEU A 222 29.23 -3.64 -25.80
C LEU A 222 29.46 -3.91 -24.31
N ARG A 223 30.71 -4.13 -23.89
CA ARG A 223 31.03 -4.35 -22.48
C ARG A 223 30.69 -3.12 -21.63
N LEU A 224 31.05 -1.92 -22.09
CA LEU A 224 30.73 -0.66 -21.41
C LEU A 224 29.22 -0.44 -21.34
N CYS A 225 28.49 -0.68 -22.44
CA CYS A 225 27.04 -0.60 -22.49
C CYS A 225 26.38 -1.55 -21.46
N VAL A 226 26.81 -2.80 -21.37
CA VAL A 226 26.27 -3.73 -20.37
C VAL A 226 26.55 -3.23 -18.95
N GLN A 227 27.77 -2.77 -18.65
CA GLN A 227 28.11 -2.28 -17.32
C GLN A 227 27.29 -1.05 -16.91
N GLU A 228 27.08 -0.13 -17.85
CA GLU A 228 26.32 1.10 -17.61
C GLU A 228 24.84 0.82 -17.34
N TYR A 229 24.23 -0.09 -18.12
CA TYR A 229 22.78 -0.29 -18.11
C TYR A 229 22.31 -1.46 -17.24
N GLN A 230 23.17 -2.43 -16.90
CA GLN A 230 22.75 -3.62 -16.14
C GLN A 230 22.12 -3.28 -14.79
N GLY A 231 22.63 -2.26 -14.09
CA GLY A 231 22.10 -1.81 -12.80
C GLY A 231 20.85 -0.92 -12.89
N GLN A 232 20.47 -0.48 -14.09
CA GLN A 232 19.35 0.43 -14.31
C GLN A 232 18.01 -0.28 -14.51
N TYR A 233 18.03 -1.61 -14.63
CA TYR A 233 16.84 -2.43 -14.87
C TYR A 233 16.61 -3.42 -13.73
N ILE A 234 15.35 -3.83 -13.58
CA ILE A 234 14.93 -4.94 -12.71
C ILE A 234 14.04 -5.89 -13.49
N LEU A 235 13.98 -7.15 -13.07
CA LEU A 235 13.08 -8.14 -13.65
C LEU A 235 11.76 -8.20 -12.88
N LYS A 236 10.64 -8.13 -13.61
CA LYS A 236 9.28 -8.28 -13.10
C LYS A 236 8.62 -9.51 -13.72
N GLY A 237 8.02 -10.36 -12.89
CA GLY A 237 7.25 -11.53 -13.30
C GLY A 237 5.99 -11.16 -14.08
N ALA A 238 5.62 -11.98 -15.06
CA ALA A 238 4.50 -11.69 -15.97
C ALA A 238 3.10 -11.84 -15.33
N THR A 239 3.00 -12.62 -14.25
CA THR A 239 1.76 -12.88 -13.52
C THR A 239 1.98 -12.57 -12.03
N ALA A 240 1.27 -11.56 -11.53
CA ALA A 240 1.44 -10.89 -10.23
C ALA A 240 2.73 -10.03 -10.08
N LEU A 241 2.69 -9.02 -9.19
CA LEU A 241 3.83 -8.17 -8.80
C LEU A 241 4.93 -9.00 -8.12
N ARG A 242 5.63 -9.83 -8.89
CA ARG A 242 6.80 -10.59 -8.44
C ARG A 242 8.03 -9.90 -8.99
N HIS A 243 8.95 -9.46 -8.13
CA HIS A 243 10.21 -8.86 -8.55
C HIS A 243 11.37 -9.79 -8.18
N LEU A 244 12.31 -9.96 -9.10
CA LEU A 244 13.52 -10.76 -8.86
C LEU A 244 14.68 -9.81 -8.60
N ARG A 245 15.11 -9.70 -7.34
CA ARG A 245 16.36 -9.03 -6.97
C ARG A 245 16.97 -9.67 -5.73
N GLN A 246 18.15 -10.26 -5.89
CA GLN A 246 19.06 -10.54 -4.77
C GLN A 246 20.46 -10.09 -5.20
N ARG A 247 21.08 -9.24 -4.39
CA ARG A 247 22.54 -9.13 -4.32
C ARG A 247 22.97 -9.89 -3.08
N GLN A 248 23.67 -11.01 -3.26
CA GLN A 248 24.51 -11.51 -2.17
C GLN A 248 25.73 -10.59 -2.12
N HIS A 249 25.89 -9.85 -1.02
CA HIS A 249 27.19 -9.30 -0.68
C HIS A 249 28.13 -10.48 -0.41
N PRO A 250 29.32 -10.56 -1.03
CA PRO A 250 30.35 -11.44 -0.53
C PRO A 250 30.74 -10.92 0.85
N GLY A 251 30.49 -11.70 1.89
CA GLY A 251 31.01 -11.42 3.22
C GLY A 251 32.53 -11.31 3.17
N HIS A 252 33.05 -10.30 3.86
CA HIS A 252 34.44 -10.27 4.29
C HIS A 252 34.68 -11.32 5.37
#